data_AF-A0A9D9IR91-F1
#
_entry.id   AF-A0A9D9IR91-F1
#
_cell.length_a   1.000
_cell.length_b   1.000
_cell.length_c   1.000
_cell.angle_alpha   90.00
_cell.angle_beta   90.00
_cell.angle_gamma   90.00
#
_symmetry.space_group_name_H-M   'P 1'
#
loop_
_entity.id
_entity.type
_entity.pdbx_description
1 polymer ?
#
loop_
_entity_poly.entity_id
_entity_poly.type
_entity_poly.pdbx_seq_one_letter_code
_entity_poly.pdbx_strand_id
1 'polypeptide(L)'
;MNYRFAAVALFVCFCASSAFAALIPDRNEKGKYGYVDESGAVVLKHDYNEAYPFTDGMAKVRKGNKWGFINSQGKEIIEIKYSEIGDWHGDFCKVAVGGKIKDDVLTGAKYGFIDKSGAETIKPEYDM
;
A
#
# COMPACT_ATOMS: atom_id res chain seq x y z
N MET A 1 10.12 -28.55 -48.66
CA MET A 1 9.03 -28.63 -47.67
C MET A 1 9.56 -28.03 -46.38
N ASN A 2 9.18 -26.78 -46.10
CA ASN A 2 9.76 -25.97 -45.03
C ASN A 2 9.05 -26.27 -43.71
N TYR A 3 9.79 -26.80 -42.73
CA TYR A 3 9.34 -26.84 -41.35
C TYR A 3 10.35 -26.13 -40.47
N ARG A 4 10.06 -24.85 -40.21
CA ARG A 4 10.61 -24.07 -39.10
C ARG A 4 9.71 -24.34 -37.90
N PHE A 5 10.17 -25.13 -36.94
CA PHE A 5 9.58 -25.33 -35.61
C PHE A 5 10.76 -25.65 -34.68
N ALA A 6 10.88 -25.22 -33.44
CA ALA A 6 10.19 -24.25 -32.60
C ALA A 6 11.25 -23.92 -31.53
N ALA A 7 11.38 -22.65 -31.15
CA ALA A 7 12.30 -22.25 -30.11
C ALA A 7 11.91 -22.94 -28.79
N VAL A 8 12.82 -23.75 -28.26
CA VAL A 8 12.74 -24.29 -26.90
C VAL A 8 13.00 -23.11 -25.96
N ALA A 9 11.92 -22.45 -25.54
CA ALA A 9 11.98 -21.47 -24.47
C ALA A 9 12.29 -22.24 -23.17
N LEU A 10 13.56 -22.22 -22.78
CA LEU A 10 14.01 -22.56 -21.44
C LEU A 10 13.24 -21.69 -20.44
N PHE A 11 12.18 -22.27 -19.86
CA PHE A 11 11.54 -21.77 -18.65
C PHE A 11 12.56 -21.91 -17.53
N VAL A 12 13.44 -20.92 -17.42
CA VAL A 12 14.26 -20.75 -16.23
C VAL A 12 13.26 -20.47 -15.11
N CYS A 13 13.01 -21.50 -14.31
CA CYS A 13 12.33 -21.38 -13.04
C CYS A 13 13.14 -20.38 -12.23
N PHE A 14 12.73 -19.12 -12.30
CA PHE A 14 13.23 -18.06 -11.45
C PHE A 14 12.70 -18.39 -10.06
N CYS A 15 13.40 -19.30 -9.37
CA CYS A 15 13.46 -19.33 -7.94
C CYS A 15 14.08 -17.98 -7.54
N ALA A 16 13.28 -16.91 -7.59
CA ALA A 16 13.52 -15.78 -6.73
C ALA A 16 13.33 -16.35 -5.34
N SER A 17 14.42 -16.83 -4.76
CA SER A 17 14.65 -16.75 -3.33
C SER A 17 14.08 -15.40 -2.90
N SER A 18 12.90 -15.45 -2.29
CA SER A 18 12.12 -14.30 -1.89
C SER A 18 12.85 -13.65 -0.72
N ALA A 19 14.01 -13.06 -1.00
CA ALA A 19 14.48 -11.93 -0.23
C ALA A 19 13.34 -10.92 -0.35
N PHE A 20 12.63 -10.71 0.75
CA PHE A 20 11.76 -9.57 0.92
C PHE A 20 12.64 -8.35 0.62
N ALA A 21 12.63 -7.87 -0.62
CA ALA A 21 13.32 -6.65 -0.98
C ALA A 21 12.64 -5.55 -0.17
N ALA A 22 13.33 -5.09 0.88
CA ALA A 22 12.84 -4.07 1.77
C ALA A 22 12.83 -2.77 0.98
N LEU A 23 11.69 -2.45 0.40
CA LEU A 23 11.52 -1.21 -0.34
C LEU A 23 11.66 -0.03 0.61
N ILE A 24 12.51 0.91 0.24
CA ILE A 24 12.84 2.08 1.04
C ILE A 24 11.97 3.25 0.55
N PRO A 25 11.26 3.95 1.45
CA PRO A 25 10.51 5.14 1.06
C PRO A 25 11.48 6.23 0.63
N ASP A 26 11.31 6.74 -0.59
CA ASP A 26 12.13 7.79 -1.16
C ASP A 26 11.26 9.01 -1.47
N ARG A 27 11.79 10.21 -1.23
CA ARG A 27 11.06 11.48 -1.43
C ARG A 27 11.70 12.26 -2.56
N ASN A 28 10.92 12.60 -3.57
CA ASN A 28 11.39 13.41 -4.69
C ASN A 28 11.40 14.92 -4.37
N GLU A 29 11.99 15.71 -5.27
CA GLU A 29 12.05 17.18 -5.18
C GLU A 29 10.68 17.86 -5.10
N LYS A 30 9.61 17.20 -5.59
CA LYS A 30 8.23 17.70 -5.52
C LYS A 30 7.56 17.39 -4.18
N GLY A 31 8.28 16.75 -3.25
CA GLY A 31 7.79 16.34 -1.95
C GLY A 31 6.82 15.15 -1.98
N LYS A 32 6.79 14.40 -3.08
CA LYS A 32 6.04 13.14 -3.20
C LYS A 32 6.93 11.96 -2.84
N TYR A 33 6.31 10.95 -2.24
CA TYR A 33 6.95 9.71 -1.86
C TYR A 33 6.70 8.62 -2.88
N GLY A 34 7.73 7.84 -3.14
CA GLY A 34 7.73 6.59 -3.89
C GLY A 34 8.53 5.56 -3.12
N TYR A 35 8.84 4.44 -3.77
CA TYR A 35 9.69 3.42 -3.18
C TYR A 35 10.80 3.02 -4.13
N VAL A 36 11.99 2.90 -3.57
CA VAL A 36 13.18 2.44 -4.26
C VAL A 36 13.62 1.09 -3.70
N ASP A 37 14.30 0.30 -4.52
CA ASP A 37 15.00 -0.89 -4.03
C ASP A 37 16.35 -0.51 -3.37
N GLU A 38 17.08 -1.51 -2.88
CA GLU A 38 18.40 -1.35 -2.26
C GLU A 38 19.47 -0.77 -3.22
N SER A 39 19.26 -0.88 -4.53
CA SER A 39 20.13 -0.27 -5.54
C SER A 39 19.81 1.20 -5.82
N GLY A 40 18.70 1.70 -5.25
CA GLY A 40 18.18 3.04 -5.51
C GLY A 40 17.31 3.12 -6.76
N ALA A 41 16.94 1.98 -7.38
CA ALA A 41 16.05 1.98 -8.53
C ALA A 41 14.60 2.18 -8.06
N VAL A 42 13.87 3.08 -8.73
CA VAL A 42 12.46 3.36 -8.41
C VAL A 42 11.60 2.16 -8.79
N VAL A 43 11.08 1.46 -7.79
CA VAL A 43 10.13 0.36 -7.95
C VAL A 43 8.71 0.89 -7.97
N LEU A 44 8.39 1.82 -7.07
CA LEU A 44 7.09 2.48 -7.01
C LEU A 44 7.26 3.98 -7.24
N LYS A 45 6.49 4.50 -8.19
CA LYS A 45 6.54 5.93 -8.56
C LYS A 45 6.20 6.83 -7.38
N HIS A 46 6.79 8.02 -7.39
CA HIS A 46 6.52 9.08 -6.42
C HIS A 46 5.15 9.73 -6.59
N ASP A 47 4.10 8.97 -6.35
CA ASP A 47 2.69 9.41 -6.47
C ASP A 47 2.02 9.64 -5.11
N TYR A 48 2.69 9.28 -4.02
CA TYR A 48 2.14 9.37 -2.66
C TYR A 48 2.52 10.69 -2.00
N ASN A 49 1.63 11.23 -1.17
CA ASN A 49 1.90 12.39 -0.33
C ASN A 49 2.72 12.02 0.90
N GLU A 50 2.49 10.82 1.44
CA GLU A 50 3.27 10.23 2.53
C GLU A 50 3.38 8.74 2.27
N ALA A 51 4.52 8.16 2.60
CA ALA A 51 4.77 6.74 2.48
C ALA A 51 5.60 6.28 3.68
N TYR A 52 5.15 5.21 4.33
CA TYR A 52 5.83 4.61 5.47
C TYR A 52 6.64 3.40 5.00
N PRO A 53 7.67 2.97 5.77
CA PRO A 53 8.39 1.74 5.47
C PRO A 53 7.45 0.53 5.46
N PHE A 54 7.85 -0.49 4.71
CA PHE A 54 7.15 -1.77 4.69
C PHE A 54 7.29 -2.50 6.03
N THR A 55 6.16 -2.89 6.61
CA THR A 55 6.06 -3.71 7.82
C THR A 55 5.16 -4.89 7.51
N ASP A 56 5.56 -6.12 7.85
CA ASP A 56 4.79 -7.34 7.54
C ASP A 56 4.37 -7.47 6.05
N GLY A 57 5.18 -6.91 5.15
CA GLY A 57 4.94 -6.95 3.70
C GLY A 57 3.90 -5.98 3.15
N MET A 58 3.42 -5.06 3.98
CA MET A 58 2.54 -3.97 3.59
C MET A 58 3.13 -2.62 4.02
N ALA A 59 2.82 -1.57 3.27
CA ALA A 59 3.23 -0.22 3.63
C ALA A 59 2.03 0.73 3.66
N LYS A 60 1.98 1.55 4.71
CA LYS A 60 0.97 2.61 4.86
C LYS A 60 1.33 3.76 3.93
N VAL A 61 0.42 4.10 3.02
CA VAL A 61 0.61 5.20 2.07
C VAL A 61 -0.57 6.15 2.08
N ARG A 62 -0.28 7.43 1.85
CA ARG A 62 -1.27 8.49 1.73
C ARG A 62 -1.27 9.04 0.32
N LYS A 63 -2.43 9.11 -0.32
CA LYS A 63 -2.64 9.79 -1.60
C LYS A 63 -3.68 10.89 -1.42
N GLY A 64 -3.24 12.14 -1.55
CA GLY A 64 -4.08 13.30 -1.20
C GLY A 64 -4.44 13.30 0.29
N ASN A 65 -5.74 13.24 0.59
CA ASN A 65 -6.27 13.19 1.97
C ASN A 65 -6.76 11.80 2.37
N LYS A 66 -6.40 10.77 1.60
CA LYS A 66 -6.81 9.40 1.84
C LYS A 66 -5.60 8.51 2.07
N TRP A 67 -5.81 7.51 2.91
CA TRP A 67 -4.84 6.53 3.35
C TRP A 67 -5.27 5.14 2.89
N GLY A 68 -4.28 4.29 2.68
CA GLY A 68 -4.44 2.87 2.36
C GLY A 68 -3.15 2.11 2.62
N PHE A 69 -3.15 0.83 2.29
CA PHE A 69 -1.95 -0.01 2.36
C PHE A 69 -1.68 -0.64 1.01
N ILE A 70 -0.40 -0.64 0.64
CA ILE A 70 0.08 -1.27 -0.58
C ILE A 70 1.06 -2.40 -0.25
N ASN A 71 1.17 -3.36 -1.16
CA ASN A 71 2.22 -4.36 -1.11
C ASN A 71 3.50 -3.85 -1.81
N SER A 72 4.58 -4.64 -1.75
CA SER A 72 5.86 -4.32 -2.39
C SER A 72 5.80 -4.27 -3.92
N GLN A 73 4.70 -4.71 -4.53
CA GLN A 73 4.44 -4.59 -5.97
C GLN A 73 3.62 -3.34 -6.32
N GLY A 74 3.26 -2.52 -5.32
CA GLY A 74 2.40 -1.34 -5.51
C GLY A 74 0.92 -1.67 -5.66
N LYS A 75 0.53 -2.94 -5.45
CA LYS A 75 -0.86 -3.34 -5.41
C LYS A 75 -1.47 -2.90 -4.09
N GLU A 76 -2.59 -2.20 -4.17
CA GLU A 76 -3.39 -1.83 -3.00
C GLU A 76 -3.92 -3.11 -2.35
N ILE A 77 -3.41 -3.43 -1.16
CA ILE A 77 -3.98 -4.46 -0.28
C ILE A 77 -5.24 -3.89 0.37
N ILE A 78 -5.14 -2.63 0.82
CA ILE A 78 -6.22 -1.85 1.40
C ILE A 78 -6.35 -0.60 0.54
N GLU A 79 -7.51 -0.45 -0.11
CA GLU A 79 -7.80 0.66 -0.99
C GLU A 79 -7.52 2.01 -0.33
N ILE A 80 -6.98 2.96 -1.10
CA ILE A 80 -6.66 4.31 -0.61
C ILE A 80 -7.95 5.16 -0.52
N LYS A 81 -8.83 4.82 0.42
CA LYS A 81 -10.14 5.45 0.63
C LYS A 81 -10.38 5.96 2.05
N TYR A 82 -9.53 5.60 2.99
CA TYR A 82 -9.69 5.92 4.40
C TYR A 82 -9.21 7.33 4.70
N SER A 83 -9.96 8.10 5.46
CA SER A 83 -9.56 9.45 5.89
C SER A 83 -8.46 9.40 6.95
N GLU A 84 -8.46 8.35 7.77
CA GLU A 84 -7.48 8.12 8.83
C GLU A 84 -7.24 6.62 8.98
N ILE A 85 -5.99 6.25 9.22
CA ILE A 85 -5.59 4.88 9.53
C ILE A 85 -4.72 4.96 10.78
N GLY A 86 -5.19 4.34 11.86
CA GLY A 86 -4.46 4.22 13.11
C GLY A 86 -3.34 3.18 13.01
N ASP A 87 -2.64 2.99 14.12
CA ASP A 87 -1.61 1.96 14.20
C ASP A 87 -2.22 0.56 14.38
N TRP A 88 -1.43 -0.45 14.05
CA TRP A 88 -1.80 -1.85 14.24
C TRP A 88 -1.76 -2.22 15.73
N HIS A 89 -2.87 -2.73 16.25
CA HIS A 89 -2.96 -3.26 17.61
C HIS A 89 -3.35 -4.75 17.53
N GLY A 90 -2.34 -5.63 17.57
CA GLY A 90 -2.55 -7.06 17.39
C GLY A 90 -2.89 -7.39 15.94
N ASP A 91 -4.09 -7.89 15.69
CA ASP A 91 -4.56 -8.29 14.36
C ASP A 91 -5.51 -7.28 13.71
N PHE A 92 -5.90 -6.22 14.44
CA PHE A 92 -6.83 -5.20 13.96
C PHE A 92 -6.16 -3.83 13.89
N CYS A 93 -6.55 -3.05 12.88
CA CYS A 93 -6.21 -1.65 12.75
C CYS A 93 -7.50 -0.83 12.69
N LYS A 94 -7.53 0.27 13.45
CA LYS A 94 -8.64 1.23 13.43
C LYS A 94 -8.52 2.09 12.18
N VAL A 95 -9.60 2.16 11.41
CA VAL A 95 -9.64 2.99 10.21
C VAL A 95 -10.87 3.88 10.24
N ALA A 96 -10.75 5.07 9.68
CA ALA A 96 -11.85 6.01 9.52
C ALA A 96 -12.15 6.16 8.04
N VAL A 97 -13.42 6.01 7.66
CA VAL A 97 -13.91 6.25 6.30
C VAL A 97 -14.84 7.45 6.32
N GLY A 98 -14.63 8.36 5.39
CA GLY A 98 -15.46 9.56 5.28
C GLY A 98 -15.12 10.58 6.36
N GLY A 99 -16.07 11.48 6.64
CA GLY A 99 -15.85 12.66 7.45
C GLY A 99 -15.26 13.83 6.66
N LYS A 100 -15.53 15.03 7.15
CA LYS A 100 -14.98 16.27 6.60
C LYS A 100 -14.00 16.81 7.63
N ILE A 101 -12.80 17.15 7.16
CA ILE A 101 -11.86 17.93 7.96
C ILE A 101 -12.46 19.33 8.05
N LYS A 102 -12.89 19.71 9.26
CA LYS A 102 -13.35 21.06 9.58
C LYS A 102 -12.49 21.54 10.75
N ASP A 103 -11.75 22.63 10.55
CA ASP A 103 -10.86 23.20 11.57
C ASP A 103 -9.84 22.19 12.14
N ASP A 104 -9.18 21.41 11.26
CA ASP A 104 -8.28 20.29 11.60
C ASP A 104 -8.91 19.14 12.40
N VAL A 105 -10.23 19.14 12.59
CA VAL A 105 -10.97 18.05 13.23
C VAL A 105 -11.69 17.24 12.16
N LEU A 106 -11.45 15.93 12.15
CA LEU A 106 -12.20 14.99 11.33
C LEU A 106 -13.60 14.82 11.95
N THR A 107 -14.61 15.46 11.35
CA THR A 107 -16.00 15.44 11.84
C THR A 107 -16.88 14.59 10.93
N GLY A 108 -17.72 13.72 11.52
CA GLY A 108 -18.62 12.82 10.78
C GLY A 108 -17.89 11.71 10.02
N ALA A 109 -16.68 11.33 10.46
CA ALA A 109 -16.02 10.13 9.95
C ALA A 109 -16.60 8.90 10.64
N LYS A 110 -16.79 7.84 9.87
CA LYS A 110 -17.24 6.57 10.39
C LYS A 110 -16.02 5.71 10.66
N TYR A 111 -15.90 5.17 11.87
CA TYR A 111 -14.79 4.31 12.25
C TYR A 111 -15.14 2.84 12.02
N GLY A 112 -14.18 2.09 11.47
CA GLY A 112 -14.24 0.66 11.25
C GLY A 112 -12.94 0.00 11.69
N PHE A 113 -12.92 -1.33 11.59
CA PHE A 113 -11.74 -2.13 11.87
C PHE A 113 -11.43 -3.01 10.65
N ILE A 114 -10.18 -2.96 10.23
CA ILE A 114 -9.62 -3.83 9.19
C ILE A 114 -8.68 -4.84 9.84
N ASP A 115 -8.61 -6.03 9.24
CA ASP A 115 -7.60 -7.02 9.60
C ASP A 115 -6.35 -6.88 8.71
N LYS A 116 -5.31 -7.64 9.02
CA LYS A 116 -4.06 -7.72 8.24
C LYS A 116 -4.24 -8.24 6.81
N SER A 117 -5.38 -8.88 6.50
CA SER A 117 -5.69 -9.34 5.14
C SER A 117 -6.27 -8.23 4.27
N GLY A 118 -6.62 -7.08 4.86
CA GLY A 118 -7.35 -6.00 4.21
C GLY A 118 -8.86 -6.24 4.16
N ALA A 119 -9.36 -7.25 4.87
CA ALA A 119 -10.78 -7.48 5.03
C ALA A 119 -11.36 -6.46 6.02
N GLU A 120 -12.27 -5.62 5.51
CA GLU A 120 -13.16 -4.77 6.30
C GLU A 120 -14.05 -5.66 7.18
N THR A 121 -13.60 -5.98 8.38
CA THR A 121 -14.30 -6.90 9.29
C THR A 121 -15.52 -6.23 9.92
N ILE A 122 -15.50 -4.90 10.04
CA ILE A 122 -16.61 -4.10 10.53
C ILE A 122 -16.80 -2.92 9.59
N LYS A 123 -17.91 -2.93 8.83
CA LYS A 123 -18.32 -1.76 8.05
C LYS A 123 -18.51 -0.58 9.01
N PRO A 124 -18.00 0.61 8.67
CA PRO A 124 -18.05 1.73 9.57
C PRO A 124 -19.50 2.23 9.63
N GLU A 125 -20.24 1.79 10.65
CA GLU A 125 -21.71 1.95 10.74
C GLU A 125 -22.17 2.89 11.87
N TYR A 126 -21.26 3.39 12.71
CA TYR A 126 -21.64 4.28 13.82
C TYR A 126 -21.24 5.75 13.59
N ASP A 127 -22.26 6.61 13.62
CA ASP A 127 -22.15 8.04 13.93
C ASP A 127 -21.92 8.19 15.46
N MET A 128 -20.92 8.98 15.84
CA MET A 128 -20.78 9.52 17.21
C MET A 128 -20.86 11.05 17.13
#